data_AF-A0A2M7FQR2-F1
#
_entry.id   AF-A0A2M7FQR2-F1
#
_cell.length_a   1.000
_cell.length_b   1.000
_cell.length_c   1.000
_cell.angle_alpha   90.00
_cell.angle_beta   90.00
_cell.angle_gamma   90.00
#
_symmetry.space_group_name_H-M   'P 1'
#
loop_
_entity.id
_entity.type
_entity.pdbx_description
1 polymer ?
#
loop_
_entity_poly.entity_id
_entity_poly.type
_entity_poly.pdbx_seq_one_letter_code
_entity_poly.pdbx_strand_id
1 'polypeptide(L)'
;QDAQNAVSEGKSLNITINLPKCKSSKPDTDLDMIVNYAPDKLINVKDKMIVASFEHFTMHHPEHLGSSMYEYLTYYILPNNTMVLKSLHLSAQTKEPTCPAVTFECQLGESAKLTLK
;
A
#
# COMPACT_ATOMS: atom_id res chain seq x y z
N GLN A 1 -18.64 0.92 -0.14
CA GLN A 1 -19.42 2.15 -0.41
C GLN A 1 -19.00 3.30 0.49
N ASP A 2 -18.94 3.09 1.81
CA ASP A 2 -18.67 4.16 2.79
C ASP A 2 -17.37 4.92 2.58
N ALA A 3 -16.28 4.23 2.24
CA ALA A 3 -15.00 4.88 1.95
C ALA A 3 -15.06 5.77 0.69
N GLN A 4 -15.75 5.34 -0.37
CA GLN A 4 -15.90 6.14 -1.60
C GLN A 4 -16.75 7.40 -1.36
N ASN A 5 -17.82 7.27 -0.59
CA ASN A 5 -18.65 8.41 -0.20
C ASN A 5 -17.81 9.40 0.64
N ALA A 6 -17.12 8.91 1.66
CA ALA A 6 -16.30 9.74 2.55
C ALA A 6 -15.19 10.49 1.80
N VAL A 7 -14.47 9.83 0.88
CA VAL A 7 -13.45 10.48 0.05
C VAL A 7 -14.08 11.51 -0.89
N SER A 8 -15.27 11.25 -1.45
CA SER A 8 -15.98 12.23 -2.29
C SER A 8 -16.43 13.46 -1.51
N GLU A 9 -16.66 13.31 -0.20
CA GLU A 9 -16.96 14.40 0.74
C GLU A 9 -15.70 15.14 1.24
N GLY A 10 -14.50 14.74 0.78
CA GLY A 10 -13.23 15.36 1.16
C GLY A 10 -12.66 14.87 2.50
N LYS A 11 -13.17 13.76 3.06
CA LYS A 11 -12.61 13.17 4.28
C LYS A 11 -11.25 12.51 4.01
N SER A 12 -10.38 12.58 5.00
CA SER A 12 -9.07 11.95 4.93
C SER A 12 -9.18 10.46 5.26
N LEU A 13 -8.27 9.67 4.69
CA LEU A 13 -8.21 8.23 4.89
C LEU A 13 -6.91 7.87 5.62
N ASN A 14 -6.98 6.97 6.60
CA ASN A 14 -5.84 6.26 7.14
C ASN A 14 -6.01 4.76 6.86
N ILE A 15 -4.96 4.15 6.33
CA ILE A 15 -4.87 2.76 5.92
C ILE A 15 -3.93 2.06 6.90
N THR A 16 -4.41 1.01 7.55
CA THR A 16 -3.58 0.11 8.36
C THR A 16 -3.62 -1.29 7.76
N ILE A 17 -2.46 -1.93 7.61
CA ILE A 17 -2.33 -3.24 6.96
C ILE A 17 -1.49 -4.15 7.85
N ASN A 18 -1.97 -5.36 8.08
CA ASN A 18 -1.22 -6.46 8.68
C ASN A 18 -0.76 -7.38 7.55
N LEU A 19 0.46 -7.19 7.05
CA LEU A 19 0.99 -7.90 5.87
C LEU A 19 1.02 -9.42 6.02
N PRO A 20 1.34 -10.01 7.20
CA PRO A 20 1.24 -11.46 7.42
C PRO A 20 -0.13 -12.06 7.13
N LYS A 21 -1.19 -11.26 7.22
CA LYS A 21 -2.57 -11.71 6.96
C LYS A 21 -3.03 -11.42 5.52
N CYS A 22 -2.17 -10.88 4.67
CA CYS A 22 -2.46 -10.64 3.26
C CYS A 22 -1.93 -11.79 2.40
N LYS A 23 -2.57 -12.01 1.25
CA LYS A 23 -2.05 -12.93 0.24
C LYS A 23 -0.98 -12.23 -0.59
N SER A 24 0.24 -12.72 -0.56
CA SER A 24 1.36 -12.18 -1.33
C SER A 24 1.52 -12.88 -2.68
N SER A 25 1.95 -12.13 -3.71
CA SER A 25 2.42 -12.70 -4.98
C SER A 25 3.79 -13.39 -4.85
N LYS A 26 4.51 -13.15 -3.74
CA LYS A 26 5.77 -13.81 -3.38
C LYS A 26 5.52 -14.69 -2.14
N PRO A 27 5.32 -16.01 -2.30
CA PRO A 27 4.84 -16.89 -1.23
C PRO A 27 5.79 -17.03 -0.04
N ASP A 28 7.09 -16.79 -0.22
CA ASP A 28 8.13 -16.93 0.83
C ASP A 28 8.54 -15.60 1.47
N THR A 29 7.72 -14.55 1.35
CA THR A 29 8.01 -13.29 2.03
C THR A 29 7.52 -13.35 3.47
N ASP A 30 8.41 -13.73 4.39
CA ASP A 30 8.16 -13.69 5.83
C ASP A 30 8.23 -12.22 6.30
N LEU A 31 7.14 -11.48 6.05
CA LEU A 31 7.03 -10.07 6.35
C LEU A 31 6.18 -9.86 7.58
N ASP A 32 6.75 -10.05 8.78
CA ASP A 32 6.11 -9.70 10.05
C ASP A 32 6.06 -8.18 10.25
N MET A 33 5.20 -7.51 9.48
CA MET A 33 5.12 -6.06 9.43
C MET A 33 3.67 -5.56 9.44
N ILE A 34 3.45 -4.48 10.21
CA ILE A 34 2.23 -3.69 10.17
C ILE A 34 2.55 -2.35 9.53
N VAL A 35 1.84 -2.02 8.44
CA VAL A 35 2.00 -0.75 7.72
C VAL A 35 0.87 0.19 8.12
N ASN A 36 1.20 1.43 8.47
CA ASN A 36 0.22 2.51 8.67
C ASN A 36 0.55 3.65 7.70
N TYR A 37 -0.45 4.10 6.95
CA TYR A 37 -0.29 5.16 5.96
C TYR A 37 -1.52 6.04 5.91
N ALA A 38 -1.32 7.36 5.95
CA ALA A 38 -2.36 8.36 5.75
C ALA A 38 -2.04 9.13 4.46
N PRO A 39 -2.63 8.74 3.30
CA PRO A 39 -2.40 9.46 2.05
C PRO A 39 -2.87 10.91 2.11
N ASP A 40 -2.01 11.82 1.66
CA ASP A 40 -2.33 13.23 1.44
C ASP A 40 -3.17 13.44 0.17
N LYS A 41 -3.04 12.52 -0.80
CA LYS A 41 -3.72 12.55 -2.09
C LYS A 41 -4.40 11.23 -2.37
N LEU A 42 -5.66 11.33 -2.79
CA LEU A 42 -6.52 10.21 -3.14
C LEU A 42 -7.15 10.46 -4.51
N ILE A 43 -7.22 9.42 -5.33
CA ILE A 43 -7.97 9.42 -6.57
C ILE A 43 -9.18 8.50 -6.40
N ASN A 44 -10.38 9.07 -6.37
CA ASN A 44 -11.61 8.28 -6.38
C ASN A 44 -12.08 8.04 -7.81
N VAL A 45 -11.88 6.83 -8.32
CA VAL A 45 -12.47 6.38 -9.58
C VAL A 45 -13.86 5.85 -9.27
N LYS A 46 -14.88 6.70 -9.50
CA LYS A 46 -16.28 6.46 -9.15
C LYS A 46 -16.72 5.02 -9.46
N ASP A 47 -17.30 4.37 -8.45
CA ASP A 47 -17.84 2.99 -8.48
C ASP A 47 -16.81 1.90 -8.85
N LYS A 48 -15.51 2.23 -8.97
CA LYS A 48 -14.45 1.31 -9.38
C LYS A 48 -13.40 1.09 -8.32
N MET A 49 -12.78 2.15 -7.80
CA MET A 49 -11.71 2.05 -6.81
C MET A 49 -11.30 3.41 -6.25
N ILE A 50 -10.71 3.40 -5.07
CA ILE A 50 -9.89 4.51 -4.57
C ILE A 50 -8.42 4.13 -4.78
N VAL A 51 -7.63 5.04 -5.31
CA VAL A 51 -6.20 4.86 -5.52
C VAL A 51 -5.44 5.86 -4.67
N ALA A 52 -4.40 5.38 -4.00
CA ALA A 52 -3.43 6.20 -3.30
C ALA A 52 -2.03 5.68 -3.64
N SER A 53 -1.03 6.55 -3.61
CA SER A 53 0.36 6.13 -3.71
C SER A 53 1.22 6.84 -2.70
N PHE A 54 2.35 6.24 -2.38
CA PHE A 54 3.37 6.77 -1.48
C PHE A 54 4.74 6.47 -2.07
N GLU A 55 5.61 7.48 -2.07
CA GLU A 55 7.04 7.30 -2.31
C GLU A 55 7.73 7.42 -0.95
N HIS A 56 8.41 6.35 -0.53
CA HIS A 56 9.15 6.29 0.72
C HIS A 56 10.64 6.18 0.44
N PHE A 57 11.42 7.21 0.78
CA PHE A 57 12.87 7.08 0.80
C PHE A 57 13.30 6.30 2.05
N THR A 58 14.16 5.30 1.89
CA THR A 58 14.68 4.52 3.02
C THR A 58 16.11 4.05 2.80
N MET A 59 16.80 3.78 3.91
CA MET A 59 18.04 3.00 3.97
C MET A 59 17.89 1.73 4.82
N HIS A 60 16.66 1.44 5.26
CA HIS A 60 16.33 0.39 6.23
C HIS A 60 15.48 -0.73 5.63
N HIS A 61 15.41 -0.84 4.30
CA HIS A 61 14.68 -1.94 3.68
C HIS A 61 15.32 -3.28 4.08
N PRO A 62 14.54 -4.26 4.59
CA PRO A 62 15.10 -5.51 5.14
C PRO A 62 16.00 -6.28 4.17
N GLU A 63 15.65 -6.34 2.89
CA GLU A 63 16.43 -7.07 1.87
C GLU A 63 17.63 -6.25 1.33
N HIS A 64 17.73 -4.94 1.65
CA HIS A 64 18.73 -4.02 1.09
C HIS A 64 19.26 -3.02 2.14
N LEU A 65 19.54 -3.51 3.34
CA LEU A 65 19.96 -2.68 4.48
C LEU A 65 21.19 -1.82 4.15
N GLY A 66 21.14 -0.54 4.49
CA GLY A 66 22.23 0.43 4.26
C GLY A 66 22.27 1.03 2.85
N SER A 67 21.50 0.51 1.90
CA SER A 67 21.40 1.06 0.54
C SER A 67 20.28 2.11 0.46
N SER A 68 20.54 3.27 -0.14
CA SER A 68 19.51 4.28 -0.36
C SER A 68 18.54 3.83 -1.46
N MET A 69 17.25 3.76 -1.13
CA MET A 69 16.21 3.29 -2.04
C MET A 69 14.94 4.11 -1.92
N TYR A 70 14.09 3.99 -2.94
CA TYR A 70 12.71 4.43 -2.91
C TYR A 70 11.77 3.23 -2.96
N GLU A 71 10.85 3.15 -2.01
CA GLU A 71 9.73 2.22 -2.04
C GLU A 71 8.51 2.97 -2.59
N TYR A 72 8.03 2.54 -3.75
CA TYR A 72 6.81 3.02 -4.36
C TYR A 72 5.68 2.08 -3.99
N LEU A 73 4.84 2.53 -3.07
CA LEU A 73 3.66 1.81 -2.61
C LEU A 73 2.44 2.37 -3.31
N THR A 74 1.66 1.51 -3.98
CA THR A 74 0.38 1.88 -4.58
C THR A 74 -0.74 1.05 -3.97
N TYR A 75 -1.74 1.74 -3.43
CA TYR A 75 -2.89 1.16 -2.75
C TYR A 75 -4.10 1.30 -3.66
N TYR A 76 -4.75 0.17 -3.96
CA TYR A 76 -6.03 0.12 -4.67
C TYR A 76 -7.07 -0.42 -3.70
N ILE A 77 -8.07 0.39 -3.37
CA ILE A 77 -9.19 0.00 -2.52
C ILE A 77 -10.37 -0.30 -3.44
N LEU A 78 -10.72 -1.57 -3.54
CA LEU A 78 -11.73 -2.09 -4.46
C LEU A 78 -13.11 -2.16 -3.79
N PRO A 79 -14.21 -2.11 -4.55
CA PRO A 79 -15.58 -2.11 -4.01
C PRO A 79 -15.98 -3.44 -3.37
N ASN A 80 -15.27 -4.53 -3.66
CA ASN A 80 -15.51 -5.87 -3.11
C ASN A 80 -14.85 -6.10 -1.73
N ASN A 81 -14.53 -5.02 -1.00
CA ASN A 81 -13.81 -5.06 0.27
C ASN A 81 -12.39 -5.65 0.20
N THR A 82 -11.81 -5.71 -1.00
CA THR A 82 -10.40 -6.07 -1.19
C THR A 82 -9.57 -4.80 -1.33
N MET A 83 -8.38 -4.81 -0.73
CA MET A 83 -7.36 -3.81 -0.95
C MET A 83 -6.12 -4.48 -1.54
N VAL A 84 -5.62 -3.92 -2.63
CA VAL A 84 -4.39 -4.39 -3.27
C VAL A 84 -3.28 -3.38 -3.00
N LEU A 85 -2.20 -3.81 -2.37
CA LEU A 85 -0.97 -3.05 -2.23
C LEU A 85 0.05 -3.58 -3.25
N LYS A 86 0.55 -2.70 -4.12
CA LYS A 86 1.70 -2.98 -4.96
C LYS A 86 2.92 -2.25 -4.41
N SER A 87 4.00 -2.98 -4.20
CA SER A 87 5.30 -2.43 -3.81
C SER A 87 6.30 -2.59 -4.94
N LEU A 88 6.97 -1.49 -5.29
CA LEU A 88 8.09 -1.46 -6.21
C LEU A 88 9.28 -0.76 -5.54
N HIS A 89 10.41 -1.44 -5.44
CA HIS A 89 11.61 -0.87 -4.83
C HIS A 89 12.60 -0.47 -5.92
N LEU A 90 13.05 0.78 -5.89
CA LEU A 90 14.01 1.33 -6.84
C LEU A 90 15.28 1.78 -6.12
N SER A 91 16.43 1.61 -6.76
CA SER A 91 17.67 2.27 -6.31
C SER A 91 17.47 3.79 -6.33
N ALA A 92 17.90 4.49 -5.27
CA ALA A 92 17.85 5.94 -5.26
C ALA A 92 18.82 6.57 -6.27
N GLN A 93 19.90 5.87 -6.63
CA GLN A 93 20.94 6.35 -7.54
C GLN A 93 20.58 6.09 -9.00
N THR A 94 20.20 4.86 -9.36
CA THR A 94 19.98 4.47 -10.76
C THR A 94 18.52 4.55 -11.18
N LYS A 95 17.58 4.59 -10.22
CA LYS A 95 16.14 4.46 -10.44
C LYS A 95 15.72 3.12 -11.06
N GLU A 96 16.62 2.14 -11.12
CA GLU A 96 16.31 0.80 -11.58
C GLU A 96 15.63 -0.02 -10.47
N PRO A 97 14.72 -0.95 -10.82
CA PRO A 97 14.14 -1.87 -9.85
C PRO A 97 15.20 -2.74 -9.17
N THR A 98 15.19 -2.78 -7.83
CA THR A 98 16.09 -3.66 -7.06
C THR A 98 15.53 -5.07 -6.91
N CYS A 99 14.22 -5.23 -7.07
CA CYS A 99 13.51 -6.50 -7.07
C CYS A 99 12.25 -6.43 -7.96
N PRO A 100 11.67 -7.59 -8.35
CA PRO A 100 10.34 -7.61 -8.94
C PRO A 100 9.31 -6.96 -8.02
N ALA A 101 8.32 -6.29 -8.62
CA ALA A 101 7.23 -5.71 -7.84
C ALA A 101 6.45 -6.82 -7.10
N VAL A 102 6.15 -6.57 -5.83
CA VAL A 102 5.38 -7.49 -4.99
C VAL A 102 3.97 -6.95 -4.83
N THR A 103 2.97 -7.83 -4.94
CA THR A 103 1.57 -7.48 -4.72
C THR A 103 1.04 -8.20 -3.49
N PHE A 104 0.36 -7.47 -2.62
CA PHE A 104 -0.37 -7.98 -1.48
C PHE A 104 -1.86 -7.73 -1.68
N GLU A 105 -2.65 -8.79 -1.57
CA GLU A 105 -4.11 -8.72 -1.56
C GLU A 105 -4.59 -8.90 -0.12
N CYS A 106 -5.23 -7.87 0.42
CA CYS A 106 -5.68 -7.80 1.80
C CYS A 106 -7.19 -7.61 1.84
N GLN A 107 -7.85 -8.25 2.81
CA GLN A 107 -9.29 -8.10 3.02
C GLN A 107 -9.56 -7.00 4.05
N LEU A 108 -10.42 -6.05 3.68
CA LEU A 108 -10.85 -4.99 4.59
C LEU A 108 -11.67 -5.56 5.75
N GLY A 109 -11.34 -5.15 6.96
CA GLY A 109 -11.93 -5.66 8.20
C GLY A 109 -11.15 -6.80 8.85
N GLU A 110 -10.23 -7.44 8.12
CA GLU A 110 -9.47 -8.59 8.61
C GLU A 110 -7.96 -8.32 8.59
N SER A 111 -7.38 -8.16 7.39
CA SER A 111 -5.95 -7.92 7.19
C SER A 111 -5.63 -6.47 6.84
N ALA A 112 -6.63 -5.68 6.47
CA ALA A 112 -6.51 -4.24 6.32
C ALA A 112 -7.68 -3.50 6.99
N LYS A 113 -7.43 -2.28 7.47
CA LYS A 113 -8.45 -1.42 8.07
C LYS A 113 -8.36 -0.01 7.49
N LEU A 114 -9.52 0.54 7.16
CA LEU A 114 -9.68 1.93 6.76
C LEU A 114 -10.27 2.72 7.92
N THR A 115 -9.64 3.83 8.28
CA THR A 115 -10.17 4.77 9.27
C THR A 115 -10.35 6.12 8.58
N LEU A 116 -11.55 6.68 8.71
CA LEU A 116 -11.89 7.99 8.14
C LEU A 116 -11.65 9.07 9.20
N LYS A 117 -11.07 10.20 8.79
CA LYS A 117 -10.88 11.38 9.63
C LYS A 117 -11.48 12.60 8.95
#